data_AF-A0AAD9A544-F1
#
_entry.id   AF-A0AAD9A544-F1
#
_cell.length_a   1.000
_cell.length_b   1.000
_cell.length_c   1.000
_cell.angle_alpha   90.00
_cell.angle_beta   90.00
_cell.angle_gamma   90.00
#
_symmetry.space_group_name_H-M   'P 1'
#
loop_
_entity.id
_entity.type
_entity.pdbx_description
1 polymer ?
#
loop_
_entity_poly.entity_id
_entity_poly.type
_entity_poly.pdbx_seq_one_letter_code
_entity_poly.pdbx_strand_id
1 'polypeptide(L)'
;MNVSPSRDSSGPIVRLSVSNDWPEFEVKNEFSDTTETCFVRLAAQFAAGELDLPGYMDGVLSHLQKNGPRHKWDVPVKNGIANFMELDLFAGAVKRWFLEPSFVPLEKEDISSFKDLAILAWTVNDPAGFVRRCQQTGLDPKSLTPELADLLLVLCYCRRHIALFAHLIRTCPDPPPQTTFDAVERHVLHNTRVDPYKTLFQHSPKAITNSSDEVTLWTEILKSRWLHDPIDGEKSQFLAIQVGAMGIYTKETDGSAAMGTPKAKAYLIALAQRGVYYDLPSAGRFLASCKSVTQAREFLAIFPPEKMKHGPEPSAYESGSVIVDIANSREADDEVRLAIMEFALDEIGGMNVNATVPSNPWEYDMPGCPRSPHFNGLHVAASRGDRAFVELLIRHGARVEEKERVTGFTAAGFAMKERHTELARWLEGLNESS
;
A
#
# COMPACT_ATOMS: atom_id res chain seq x y z
N MET A 1 16.60 4.79 4.75
CA MET A 1 17.67 5.08 5.74
C MET A 1 17.36 4.42 7.08
N ASN A 2 18.22 3.61 7.69
CA ASN A 2 18.00 3.07 9.05
C ASN A 2 18.63 3.96 10.10
N VAL A 3 17.91 4.15 11.20
CA VAL A 3 18.41 4.83 12.39
C VAL A 3 18.40 3.83 13.54
N SER A 4 19.55 3.65 14.19
CA SER A 4 19.72 2.72 15.31
C SER A 4 20.39 3.42 16.49
N PRO A 5 20.07 3.09 17.74
CA PRO A 5 20.74 3.69 18.89
C PRO A 5 22.23 3.30 18.90
N SER A 6 23.13 4.25 19.20
CA SER A 6 24.53 3.90 19.44
C SER A 6 24.69 3.09 20.74
N ARG A 7 25.64 2.15 20.74
CA ARG A 7 26.00 1.33 21.91
C ARG A 7 26.76 2.11 22.99
N ASP A 8 27.32 3.25 22.64
CA ASP A 8 28.22 4.06 23.50
C ASP A 8 27.63 5.42 23.89
N SER A 9 26.33 5.65 23.67
CA SER A 9 25.63 6.91 23.98
C SER A 9 26.03 8.12 23.12
N SER A 10 26.80 7.93 22.05
CA SER A 10 27.22 9.01 21.12
C SER A 10 26.12 9.56 20.20
N GLY A 11 24.86 9.11 20.36
CA GLY A 11 23.72 9.51 19.54
C GLY A 11 23.20 8.38 18.63
N PRO A 12 22.19 8.63 17.79
CA PRO A 12 21.69 7.66 16.83
C PRO A 12 22.69 7.45 15.68
N ILE A 13 22.92 6.20 15.28
CA ILE A 13 23.72 5.84 14.11
C ILE A 13 22.80 5.68 12.90
N VAL A 14 23.12 6.41 11.84
CA VAL A 14 22.46 6.33 10.54
C VAL A 14 23.20 5.35 9.63
N ARG A 15 22.47 4.41 9.02
CA ARG A 15 23.00 3.49 8.00
C ARG A 15 22.06 3.41 6.82
N LEU A 16 22.60 3.36 5.61
CA LEU A 16 21.80 3.01 4.44
C LEU A 16 21.66 1.48 4.38
N SER A 17 20.44 0.94 4.58
CA SER A 17 20.10 -0.36 4.01
C SER A 17 19.44 -0.12 2.68
N VAL A 18 20.14 -0.48 1.61
CA VAL A 18 19.61 -0.52 0.26
C VAL A 18 18.66 -1.72 0.15
N SER A 19 17.48 -1.53 -0.44
CA SER A 19 16.81 -2.66 -1.11
C SER A 19 17.63 -3.00 -2.36
N ASN A 20 17.52 -4.23 -2.87
CA ASN A 20 18.35 -4.70 -4.00
C ASN A 20 18.21 -3.88 -5.31
N ASP A 21 17.26 -2.94 -5.37
CA ASP A 21 16.94 -2.13 -6.56
C ASP A 21 17.39 -0.65 -6.46
N TRP A 22 18.09 -0.26 -5.39
CA TRP A 22 18.56 1.12 -5.26
C TRP A 22 19.57 1.50 -6.36
N PRO A 23 19.58 2.75 -6.85
CA PRO A 23 20.73 3.30 -7.55
C PRO A 23 21.87 3.40 -6.54
N GLU A 24 22.61 2.30 -6.39
CA GLU A 24 23.69 2.13 -5.41
C GLU A 24 24.78 3.20 -5.48
N PHE A 25 24.86 3.95 -6.59
CA PHE A 25 25.95 4.88 -6.82
C PHE A 25 25.69 6.27 -6.21
N GLU A 26 24.65 6.99 -6.61
CA GLU A 26 24.51 8.42 -6.28
C GLU A 26 24.20 8.66 -4.79
N VAL A 27 23.17 8.01 -4.25
CA VAL A 27 22.76 8.18 -2.85
C VAL A 27 23.86 7.76 -1.88
N LYS A 28 24.53 6.64 -2.18
CA LYS A 28 25.61 6.11 -1.35
C LYS A 28 26.85 6.99 -1.42
N ASN A 29 27.17 7.52 -2.60
CA ASN A 29 28.31 8.41 -2.75
C ASN A 29 28.05 9.77 -2.09
N GLU A 30 26.85 10.34 -2.23
CA GLU A 30 26.47 11.57 -1.52
C GLU A 30 26.55 11.39 -0.01
N PHE A 31 26.06 10.25 0.50
CA PHE A 31 26.17 9.91 1.93
C PHE A 31 27.63 9.73 2.39
N SER A 32 28.51 9.23 1.51
CA SER A 32 29.92 8.98 1.81
C SER A 32 30.82 10.21 1.60
N ASP A 33 30.34 11.21 0.86
CA ASP A 33 31.09 12.43 0.54
C ASP A 33 31.02 13.42 1.69
N THR A 34 32.12 13.50 2.46
CA THR A 34 32.18 14.41 3.60
C THR A 34 32.50 15.86 3.23
N THR A 35 32.80 16.13 1.94
CA THR A 35 33.23 17.46 1.47
C THR A 35 32.07 18.38 1.12
N GLU A 36 30.89 17.82 0.86
CA GLU A 36 29.67 18.57 0.55
C GLU A 36 28.50 18.12 1.44
N THR A 37 27.51 19.00 1.60
CA THR A 37 26.28 18.72 2.35
C THR A 37 25.10 19.02 1.45
N CYS A 38 24.48 17.97 0.93
CA CYS A 38 23.33 18.00 0.05
C CYS A 38 22.16 17.19 0.67
N PHE A 39 21.11 16.90 -0.10
CA PHE A 39 19.85 16.29 0.34
C PHE A 39 20.00 15.08 1.28
N VAL A 40 20.80 14.07 0.90
CA VAL A 40 20.97 12.81 1.64
C VAL A 40 21.65 13.06 2.97
N ARG A 41 22.66 13.94 2.99
CA ARG A 41 23.40 14.25 4.21
C ARG A 41 22.56 15.08 5.18
N LEU A 42 21.82 16.06 4.67
CA LEU A 42 20.86 16.84 5.46
C LEU A 42 19.78 15.94 6.07
N ALA A 43 19.21 15.03 5.28
CA ALA A 43 18.26 14.04 5.75
C ALA A 43 18.86 13.12 6.83
N ALA A 44 20.10 12.66 6.64
CA ALA A 44 20.80 11.84 7.62
C ALA A 44 21.06 12.58 8.94
N GLN A 45 21.53 13.83 8.89
CA GLN A 45 21.76 14.65 10.07
C GLN A 45 20.47 14.94 10.81
N PHE A 46 19.38 15.23 10.09
CA PHE A 46 18.06 15.41 10.70
C PHE A 46 17.56 14.12 11.36
N ALA A 47 17.70 12.98 10.68
CA ALA A 47 17.32 11.67 11.21
C ALA A 47 18.16 11.23 12.41
N ALA A 48 19.42 11.66 12.48
CA ALA A 48 20.31 11.46 13.62
C ALA A 48 20.03 12.44 14.78
N GLY A 49 19.18 13.46 14.59
CA GLY A 49 18.98 14.53 15.56
C GLY A 49 20.17 15.49 15.70
N GLU A 50 21.11 15.45 14.76
CA GLU A 50 22.24 16.39 14.66
C GLU A 50 21.83 17.74 14.07
N LEU A 51 20.73 17.75 13.32
CA LEU A 51 20.14 18.93 12.70
C LEU A 51 18.72 19.11 13.20
N ASP A 52 18.36 20.33 13.59
CA ASP A 52 16.99 20.66 13.97
C ASP A 52 16.11 20.90 12.72
N LEU A 53 14.79 21.00 12.94
CA LEU A 53 13.85 21.18 11.84
C LEU A 53 14.12 22.48 11.03
N PRO A 54 14.32 23.66 11.65
CA PRO A 54 14.64 24.87 10.90
C PRO A 54 15.92 24.73 10.05
N GLY A 55 16.99 24.15 10.59
CA GLY A 55 18.24 23.94 9.86
C GLY A 55 18.11 22.93 8.71
N TYR A 56 17.34 21.87 8.92
CA TYR A 56 17.00 20.92 7.85
C TYR A 56 16.21 21.60 6.73
N MET A 57 15.19 22.38 7.07
CA MET A 57 14.38 23.12 6.10
C MET A 57 15.23 24.14 5.32
N ASP A 58 16.09 24.90 6.00
CA ASP A 58 17.01 25.84 5.35
C ASP A 58 17.92 25.14 4.34
N GLY A 59 18.55 24.03 4.75
CA GLY A 59 19.46 23.29 3.89
C GLY A 59 18.76 22.75 2.64
N VAL A 60 17.62 22.07 2.82
CA VAL A 60 16.91 21.42 1.72
C VAL A 60 16.28 22.45 0.78
N LEU A 61 15.57 23.46 1.30
CA LEU A 61 14.85 24.45 0.49
C LEU A 61 15.76 25.44 -0.22
N SER A 62 16.98 25.67 0.27
CA SER A 62 17.93 26.57 -0.39
C SER A 62 18.21 26.19 -1.86
N HIS A 63 18.10 24.91 -2.21
CA HIS A 63 18.31 24.42 -3.58
C HIS A 63 17.29 25.01 -4.58
N LEU A 64 16.06 25.28 -4.12
CA LEU A 64 14.99 25.86 -4.95
C LEU A 64 15.17 27.36 -5.22
N GLN A 65 16.11 28.01 -4.53
CA GLN A 65 16.36 29.45 -4.67
C GLN A 65 17.13 29.77 -5.97
N LYS A 66 16.84 30.93 -6.57
CA LYS A 66 17.48 31.44 -7.80
C LYS A 66 19.00 31.54 -7.78
N ASN A 67 19.58 31.84 -6.62
CA ASN A 67 21.03 31.83 -6.38
C ASN A 67 21.40 30.83 -5.28
N GLY A 68 20.60 29.76 -5.16
CA GLY A 68 20.82 28.69 -4.20
C GLY A 68 22.10 27.90 -4.49
N PRO A 69 22.54 27.07 -3.54
CA PRO A 69 23.69 26.20 -3.77
C PRO A 69 23.44 25.25 -4.93
N ARG A 70 24.54 24.89 -5.62
CA ARG A 70 24.58 23.86 -6.66
C ARG A 70 25.75 22.96 -6.34
N HIS A 71 25.45 21.81 -5.78
CA HIS A 71 26.40 20.82 -5.30
C HIS A 71 26.72 19.79 -6.38
N LYS A 72 27.78 19.01 -6.17
CA LYS A 72 28.18 17.89 -7.04
C LYS A 72 27.08 16.83 -7.21
N TRP A 73 26.23 16.65 -6.21
CA TRP A 73 25.18 15.63 -6.15
C TRP A 73 23.79 16.12 -6.56
N ASP A 74 23.70 17.36 -7.04
CA ASP A 74 22.51 17.99 -7.64
C ASP A 74 22.30 17.50 -9.08
N VAL A 75 22.26 16.18 -9.25
CA VAL A 75 22.15 15.51 -10.54
C VAL A 75 20.87 14.69 -10.64
N PRO A 76 20.30 14.53 -11.85
CA PRO A 76 19.19 13.63 -12.10
C PRO A 76 19.54 12.18 -11.75
N VAL A 77 18.59 11.47 -11.15
CA VAL A 77 18.76 10.09 -10.71
C VAL A 77 18.41 9.15 -11.84
N LYS A 78 19.33 8.26 -12.22
CA LYS A 78 19.13 7.31 -13.34
C LYS A 78 17.89 6.41 -13.21
N ASN A 79 17.53 6.04 -11.97
CA ASN A 79 16.41 5.14 -11.67
C ASN A 79 15.21 5.87 -11.04
N GLY A 80 15.05 7.16 -11.34
CA GLY A 80 13.91 7.95 -10.85
C GLY A 80 14.05 8.44 -9.40
N ILE A 81 13.20 9.41 -9.06
CA ILE A 81 13.25 10.15 -7.80
C ILE A 81 12.62 9.39 -6.62
N ALA A 82 11.84 8.32 -6.89
CA ALA A 82 11.18 7.51 -5.88
C ALA A 82 12.16 6.90 -4.86
N ASN A 83 13.38 6.55 -5.29
CA ASN A 83 14.43 6.05 -4.39
C ASN A 83 14.89 7.09 -3.36
N PHE A 84 14.96 8.37 -3.75
CA PHE A 84 15.23 9.45 -2.81
C PHE A 84 14.06 9.65 -1.85
N MET A 85 12.82 9.55 -2.35
CA MET A 85 11.62 9.64 -1.50
C MET A 85 11.52 8.50 -0.49
N GLU A 86 12.04 7.31 -0.80
CA GLU A 86 12.18 6.21 0.16
C GLU A 86 13.23 6.52 1.25
N LEU A 87 14.26 7.30 0.93
CA LEU A 87 15.26 7.72 1.92
C LEU A 87 14.69 8.78 2.87
N ASP A 88 14.17 9.85 2.28
CA ASP A 88 13.52 10.97 2.92
C ASP A 88 12.51 11.57 1.95
N LEU A 89 11.24 11.43 2.29
CA LEU A 89 10.13 11.81 1.42
C LEU A 89 10.11 13.32 1.11
N PHE A 90 10.42 14.17 2.09
CA PHE A 90 10.37 15.62 1.88
C PHE A 90 11.60 16.11 1.09
N ALA A 91 12.80 15.66 1.45
CA ALA A 91 14.01 15.98 0.69
C ALA A 91 13.93 15.46 -0.75
N GLY A 92 13.36 14.25 -0.94
CA GLY A 92 13.10 13.69 -2.27
C GLY A 92 12.12 14.52 -3.08
N ALA A 93 11.05 15.04 -2.46
CA ALA A 93 10.09 15.94 -3.11
C ALA A 93 10.71 17.28 -3.52
N VAL A 94 11.57 17.86 -2.66
CA VAL A 94 12.30 19.08 -3.00
C VAL A 94 13.29 18.81 -4.14
N LYS A 95 14.03 17.70 -4.10
CA LYS A 95 14.95 17.31 -5.17
C LYS A 95 14.21 17.05 -6.49
N ARG A 96 12.99 16.49 -6.46
CA ARG A 96 12.12 16.36 -7.64
C ARG A 96 11.90 17.71 -8.30
N TRP A 97 11.40 18.70 -7.55
CA TRP A 97 11.12 20.04 -8.08
C TRP A 97 12.37 20.76 -8.55
N PHE A 98 13.47 20.64 -7.79
CA PHE A 98 14.76 21.19 -8.18
C PHE A 98 15.24 20.68 -9.54
N LEU A 99 14.98 19.40 -9.86
CA LEU A 99 15.40 18.76 -11.11
C LEU A 99 14.37 18.91 -12.25
N GLU A 100 13.18 19.44 -11.98
CA GLU A 100 12.13 19.60 -12.98
C GLU A 100 12.55 20.69 -13.98
N PRO A 101 12.68 20.38 -15.30
CA PRO A 101 13.17 21.35 -16.28
C PRO A 101 12.33 22.61 -16.41
N SER A 102 11.03 22.53 -16.13
CA SER A 102 10.13 23.70 -16.15
C SER A 102 10.12 24.50 -14.85
N PHE A 103 10.80 24.04 -13.80
CA PHE A 103 10.83 24.74 -12.52
C PHE A 103 11.55 26.07 -12.63
N VAL A 104 10.89 27.14 -12.16
CA VAL A 104 11.48 28.46 -12.08
C VAL A 104 12.01 28.66 -10.66
N PRO A 105 13.32 28.87 -10.47
CA PRO A 105 13.88 29.10 -9.16
C PRO A 105 13.24 30.29 -8.44
N LEU A 106 13.00 30.12 -7.14
CA LEU A 106 12.21 31.03 -6.31
C LEU A 106 13.08 32.15 -5.72
N GLU A 107 12.44 33.27 -5.39
CA GLU A 107 13.08 34.37 -4.68
C GLU A 107 13.26 34.02 -3.19
N LYS A 108 14.17 34.72 -2.50
CA LYS A 108 14.53 34.41 -1.11
C LYS A 108 13.32 34.57 -0.18
N GLU A 109 12.52 35.59 -0.45
CA GLU A 109 11.33 35.95 0.33
C GLU A 109 10.28 34.84 0.25
N ASP A 110 10.06 34.28 -0.94
CA ASP A 110 9.10 33.17 -1.14
C ASP A 110 9.53 31.92 -0.35
N ILE A 111 10.81 31.56 -0.40
CA ILE A 111 11.38 30.44 0.37
C ILE A 111 11.25 30.71 1.87
N SER A 112 11.50 31.93 2.33
CA SER A 112 11.39 32.29 3.74
C SER A 112 9.94 32.17 4.23
N SER A 113 8.97 32.73 3.49
CA SER A 113 7.55 32.62 3.84
C SER A 113 7.06 31.17 3.81
N PHE A 114 7.50 30.38 2.84
CA PHE A 114 7.18 28.96 2.79
C PHE A 114 7.80 28.18 3.95
N LYS A 115 9.05 28.45 4.31
CA LYS A 115 9.71 27.81 5.46
C LYS A 115 8.92 28.05 6.75
N ASP A 116 8.44 29.26 6.99
CA ASP A 116 7.65 29.56 8.19
C ASP A 116 6.33 28.78 8.20
N LEU A 117 5.66 28.67 7.04
CA LEU A 117 4.47 27.83 6.86
C LEU A 117 4.78 26.33 7.10
N ALA A 118 5.89 25.85 6.56
CA ALA A 118 6.35 24.47 6.69
C ALA A 118 6.64 24.11 8.16
N ILE A 119 7.36 24.96 8.88
CA ILE A 119 7.63 24.78 10.32
C ILE A 119 6.31 24.82 11.11
N LEU A 120 5.39 25.72 10.75
CA LEU A 120 4.09 25.80 11.41
C LEU A 120 3.28 24.51 11.19
N ALA A 121 3.20 24.02 9.95
CA ALA A 121 2.56 22.75 9.63
C ALA A 121 3.24 21.56 10.32
N TRP A 122 4.54 21.66 10.58
CA TRP A 122 5.29 20.64 11.31
C TRP A 122 5.09 20.66 12.82
N THR A 123 4.69 21.78 13.41
CA THR A 123 4.66 21.93 14.87
C THR A 123 3.26 21.99 15.45
N VAL A 124 2.29 22.43 14.66
CA VAL A 124 0.88 22.46 15.06
C VAL A 124 0.25 21.07 14.92
N ASN A 125 -0.71 20.75 15.79
CA ASN A 125 -1.38 19.45 15.88
C ASN A 125 -2.84 19.47 15.42
N ASP A 126 -3.38 20.64 15.06
CA ASP A 126 -4.75 20.78 14.58
C ASP A 126 -4.92 21.90 13.54
N PRO A 127 -5.88 21.78 12.59
CA PRO A 127 -6.09 22.79 11.55
C PRO A 127 -6.48 24.18 12.07
N ALA A 128 -7.25 24.26 13.17
CA ALA A 128 -7.72 25.55 13.68
C ALA A 128 -6.57 26.36 14.31
N GLY A 129 -5.67 25.68 15.01
CA GLY A 129 -4.42 26.22 15.50
C GLY A 129 -3.54 26.72 14.34
N PHE A 130 -3.46 25.95 13.25
CA PHE A 130 -2.66 26.30 12.09
C PHE A 130 -3.17 27.58 11.42
N VAL A 131 -4.49 27.65 11.15
CA VAL A 131 -5.15 28.83 10.57
C VAL A 131 -4.96 30.06 11.45
N ARG A 132 -5.16 29.93 12.76
CA ARG A 132 -4.99 31.05 13.71
C ARG A 132 -3.56 31.58 13.69
N ARG A 133 -2.57 30.70 13.67
CA ARG A 133 -1.15 31.08 13.65
C ARG A 133 -0.78 31.73 12.33
N CYS A 134 -1.25 31.21 11.20
CA CYS A 134 -1.09 31.85 9.89
C CYS A 134 -1.60 33.29 9.89
N GLN A 135 -2.80 33.52 10.43
CA GLN A 135 -3.37 34.87 10.56
C GLN A 135 -2.53 35.80 11.44
N GLN A 136 -1.97 35.29 12.53
CA GLN A 136 -1.12 36.07 13.44
C GLN A 136 0.23 36.45 12.83
N THR A 137 0.78 35.59 11.97
CA THR A 137 2.08 35.80 11.32
C THR A 137 1.96 36.36 9.91
N GLY A 138 0.75 36.60 9.40
CA GLY A 138 0.51 37.11 8.05
C GLY A 138 0.86 36.10 6.94
N LEU A 139 0.89 34.81 7.25
CA LEU A 139 1.13 33.74 6.27
C LEU A 139 -0.19 33.31 5.63
N ASP A 140 -0.17 33.02 4.33
CA ASP A 140 -1.35 32.53 3.60
C ASP A 140 -0.99 31.32 2.73
N PRO A 141 -1.47 30.10 3.05
CA PRO A 141 -1.28 28.93 2.20
C PRO A 141 -1.85 29.09 0.78
N LYS A 142 -2.82 30.00 0.56
CA LYS A 142 -3.43 30.24 -0.75
C LYS A 142 -2.55 31.04 -1.70
N SER A 143 -1.59 31.80 -1.17
CA SER A 143 -0.69 32.62 -1.97
C SER A 143 0.56 31.85 -2.43
N LEU A 144 0.72 30.60 -2.00
CA LEU A 144 1.81 29.73 -2.44
C LEU A 144 1.75 29.51 -3.96
N THR A 145 2.91 29.28 -4.57
CA THR A 145 2.94 28.70 -5.91
C THR A 145 2.43 27.26 -5.86
N PRO A 146 1.95 26.68 -6.98
CA PRO A 146 1.53 25.28 -7.03
C PRO A 146 2.59 24.30 -6.53
N GLU A 147 3.88 24.56 -6.81
CA GLU A 147 5.02 23.74 -6.40
C GLU A 147 5.27 23.80 -4.89
N LEU A 148 5.18 24.99 -4.28
CA LEU A 148 5.29 25.13 -2.83
C LEU A 148 4.08 24.54 -2.11
N ALA A 149 2.89 24.64 -2.70
CA ALA A 149 1.70 23.99 -2.17
C ALA A 149 1.82 22.45 -2.19
N ASP A 150 2.39 21.87 -3.25
CA ASP A 150 2.74 20.45 -3.32
C ASP A 150 3.66 20.04 -2.16
N LEU A 151 4.74 20.78 -1.94
CA LEU A 151 5.68 20.54 -0.85
C LEU A 151 5.03 20.65 0.54
N LEU A 152 4.13 21.60 0.75
CA LEU A 152 3.40 21.74 2.01
C LEU A 152 2.52 20.51 2.31
N LEU A 153 1.85 19.99 1.27
CA LEU A 153 1.05 18.77 1.38
C LEU A 153 1.92 17.55 1.65
N VAL A 154 3.06 17.41 0.96
CA VAL A 154 4.04 16.35 1.23
C VAL A 154 4.52 16.41 2.68
N LEU A 155 4.76 17.60 3.23
CA LEU A 155 5.21 17.78 4.60
C LEU A 155 4.15 17.34 5.63
N CYS A 156 2.87 17.66 5.38
CA CYS A 156 1.76 17.17 6.20
C CYS A 156 1.61 15.64 6.08
N TYR A 157 1.83 15.11 4.89
CA TYR A 157 1.82 13.68 4.60
C TYR A 157 2.98 12.95 5.31
N CYS A 158 4.19 13.51 5.29
CA CYS A 158 5.37 13.04 6.04
C CYS A 158 5.05 12.86 7.52
N ARG A 159 4.40 13.84 8.14
CA ARG A 159 3.97 13.81 9.55
C ARG A 159 2.76 12.94 9.85
N ARG A 160 2.07 12.41 8.83
CA ARG A 160 0.74 11.77 8.97
C ARG A 160 -0.30 12.68 9.61
N HIS A 161 -0.22 14.00 9.38
CA HIS A 161 -1.17 14.93 9.97
C HIS A 161 -2.48 14.98 9.16
N ILE A 162 -3.30 13.94 9.28
CA ILE A 162 -4.52 13.72 8.47
C ILE A 162 -5.44 14.96 8.43
N ALA A 163 -5.77 15.52 9.59
CA ALA A 163 -6.71 16.64 9.67
C ALA A 163 -6.19 17.90 8.96
N LEU A 164 -4.90 18.21 9.13
CA LEU A 164 -4.28 19.37 8.48
C LEU A 164 -4.08 19.11 6.99
N PHE A 165 -3.69 17.89 6.60
CA PHE A 165 -3.60 17.49 5.21
C PHE A 165 -4.93 17.67 4.48
N ALA A 166 -6.03 17.16 5.04
CA ALA A 166 -7.37 17.31 4.48
C ALA A 166 -7.84 18.77 4.46
N HIS A 167 -7.42 19.60 5.41
CA HIS A 167 -7.68 21.04 5.35
C HIS A 167 -6.94 21.68 4.17
N LEU A 168 -5.62 21.45 4.10
CA LEU A 168 -4.73 22.08 3.12
C LEU A 168 -5.02 21.64 1.69
N ILE A 169 -5.39 20.38 1.46
CA ILE A 169 -5.71 19.89 0.12
C ILE A 169 -6.90 20.63 -0.52
N ARG A 170 -7.77 21.25 0.31
CA ARG A 170 -8.93 22.05 -0.11
C ARG A 170 -8.63 23.55 -0.15
N THR A 171 -7.60 24.02 0.54
CA THR A 171 -7.29 25.45 0.65
C THR A 171 -6.11 25.88 -0.21
N CYS A 172 -5.15 24.99 -0.47
CA CYS A 172 -4.03 25.25 -1.35
C CYS A 172 -4.51 25.59 -2.78
N PRO A 173 -3.68 26.32 -3.56
CA PRO A 173 -3.95 26.57 -4.98
C PRO A 173 -4.09 25.26 -5.78
N ASP A 174 -4.54 25.40 -7.03
CA ASP A 174 -4.62 24.29 -7.97
C ASP A 174 -3.26 23.61 -8.15
N PRO A 175 -3.23 22.27 -8.28
CA PRO A 175 -1.98 21.54 -8.39
C PRO A 175 -1.24 21.90 -9.69
N PRO A 176 0.09 21.78 -9.71
CA PRO A 176 0.88 21.86 -10.94
C PRO A 176 0.57 20.68 -11.87
N PRO A 177 1.00 20.69 -13.15
CA PRO A 177 0.72 19.61 -14.10
C PRO A 177 1.20 18.20 -13.68
N GLN A 178 2.14 18.13 -12.74
CA GLN A 178 2.55 16.92 -12.06
C GLN A 178 2.91 17.24 -10.61
N THR A 179 2.41 16.45 -9.67
CA THR A 179 2.66 16.58 -8.23
C THR A 179 3.70 15.58 -7.76
N THR A 180 4.15 15.73 -6.51
CA THR A 180 4.97 14.69 -5.88
C THR A 180 4.20 13.38 -5.72
N PHE A 181 2.87 13.43 -5.51
CA PHE A 181 2.05 12.24 -5.33
C PHE A 181 1.97 11.37 -6.60
N ASP A 182 2.12 11.97 -7.79
CA ASP A 182 2.26 11.23 -9.05
C ASP A 182 3.55 10.41 -9.08
N ALA A 183 4.60 10.88 -8.43
CA ALA A 183 5.90 10.22 -8.38
C ALA A 183 6.06 9.21 -7.22
N VAL A 184 5.08 9.11 -6.31
CA VAL A 184 5.11 8.12 -5.23
C VAL A 184 4.83 6.72 -5.80
N GLU A 185 5.79 5.82 -5.58
CA GLU A 185 5.78 4.43 -6.05
C GLU A 185 5.64 3.42 -4.90
N ARG A 186 5.51 2.13 -5.24
CA ARG A 186 5.27 1.02 -4.30
C ARG A 186 6.24 1.00 -3.13
N HIS A 187 7.54 1.11 -3.38
CA HIS A 187 8.56 0.97 -2.34
C HIS A 187 8.54 2.11 -1.34
N VAL A 188 8.20 3.33 -1.77
CA VAL A 188 8.09 4.49 -0.88
C VAL A 188 7.09 4.19 0.24
N LEU A 189 5.90 3.63 -0.06
CA LEU A 189 4.96 3.28 1.00
C LEU A 189 5.30 1.98 1.71
N HIS A 190 5.51 0.90 0.95
CA HIS A 190 5.68 -0.43 1.52
C HIS A 190 6.85 -0.46 2.50
N ASN A 191 8.00 0.06 2.10
CA ASN A 191 9.22 -0.07 2.89
C ASN A 191 9.28 0.91 4.06
N THR A 192 8.74 2.12 3.93
CA THR A 192 8.98 3.20 4.92
C THR A 192 7.77 3.56 5.75
N ARG A 193 6.55 3.25 5.28
CA ARG A 193 5.32 3.81 5.85
C ARG A 193 4.39 2.74 6.42
N VAL A 194 4.30 1.56 5.83
CA VAL A 194 3.34 0.52 6.27
C VAL A 194 3.98 -0.76 6.81
N ASP A 195 5.24 -1.08 6.49
CA ASP A 195 5.90 -2.27 7.04
C ASP A 195 6.36 -2.04 8.50
N PRO A 196 5.77 -2.72 9.50
CA PRO A 196 6.14 -2.54 10.90
C PRO A 196 7.54 -3.11 11.22
N TYR A 197 8.05 -4.03 10.40
CA TYR A 197 9.28 -4.78 10.64
C TYR A 197 10.53 -4.06 10.13
N LYS A 198 10.42 -3.06 9.24
CA LYS A 198 11.58 -2.31 8.74
C LYS A 198 12.01 -1.21 9.69
N THR A 199 13.29 -1.12 10.03
CA THR A 199 13.87 -0.03 10.87
C THR A 199 14.14 1.28 10.12
N LEU A 200 13.46 1.51 9.00
CA LEU A 200 13.66 2.72 8.21
C LEU A 200 13.13 3.96 8.94
N PHE A 201 13.90 5.04 8.83
CA PHE A 201 13.53 6.37 9.25
C PHE A 201 12.28 6.80 8.50
N GLN A 202 11.34 7.33 9.25
CA GLN A 202 10.18 8.02 8.73
C GLN A 202 9.95 9.24 9.63
N HIS A 203 9.50 10.32 9.00
CA HIS A 203 9.21 11.61 9.62
C HIS A 203 8.10 11.58 10.68
N SER A 204 7.41 10.44 10.84
CA SER A 204 6.37 10.18 11.84
C SER A 204 6.73 8.97 12.70
N PRO A 205 6.38 8.95 14.00
CA PRO A 205 6.53 7.75 14.82
C PRO A 205 5.85 6.54 14.21
N LYS A 206 6.43 5.36 14.43
CA LYS A 206 5.75 4.10 14.14
C LYS A 206 4.57 3.94 15.08
N ALA A 207 3.38 3.83 14.51
CA ALA A 207 2.16 3.53 15.25
C ALA A 207 1.42 2.40 14.56
N ILE A 208 0.65 1.64 15.35
CA ILE A 208 -0.23 0.59 14.84
C ILE A 208 -1.33 1.15 13.91
N THR A 209 -1.62 2.45 14.01
CA THR A 209 -2.61 3.16 13.17
C THR A 209 -2.07 3.56 11.81
N ASN A 210 -0.77 3.41 11.53
CA ASN A 210 -0.13 3.92 10.32
C ASN A 210 -0.84 3.46 9.04
N SER A 211 -1.27 2.20 8.97
CA SER A 211 -1.99 1.66 7.81
C SER A 211 -3.35 2.36 7.61
N SER A 212 -4.15 2.51 8.67
CA SER A 212 -5.41 3.29 8.60
C SER A 212 -5.18 4.76 8.23
N ASP A 213 -4.10 5.34 8.73
CA ASP A 213 -3.76 6.74 8.47
C ASP A 213 -3.40 6.92 6.98
N GLU A 214 -2.65 5.97 6.39
CA GLU A 214 -2.40 5.92 4.94
C GLU A 214 -3.68 5.79 4.14
N VAL A 215 -4.59 4.88 4.51
CA VAL A 215 -5.90 4.74 3.84
C VAL A 215 -6.64 6.07 3.84
N THR A 216 -6.60 6.82 4.94
CA THR A 216 -7.28 8.12 5.03
C THR A 216 -6.59 9.18 4.17
N LEU A 217 -5.26 9.29 4.22
CA LEU A 217 -4.50 10.24 3.41
C LEU A 217 -4.70 9.99 1.91
N TRP A 218 -4.59 8.74 1.46
CA TRP A 218 -4.79 8.37 0.07
C TRP A 218 -6.24 8.52 -0.38
N THR A 219 -7.22 8.32 0.51
CA THR A 219 -8.62 8.66 0.20
C THR A 219 -8.77 10.14 -0.15
N GLU A 220 -8.13 11.04 0.61
CA GLU A 220 -8.18 12.47 0.31
C GLU A 220 -7.44 12.81 -0.99
N ILE A 221 -6.28 12.18 -1.25
CA ILE A 221 -5.52 12.36 -2.49
C ILE A 221 -6.36 11.92 -3.70
N LEU A 222 -6.95 10.71 -3.66
CA LEU A 222 -7.75 10.15 -4.75
C LEU A 222 -8.97 11.01 -5.10
N LYS A 223 -9.61 11.61 -4.08
CA LYS A 223 -10.76 12.51 -4.22
C LYS A 223 -10.37 13.92 -4.69
N SER A 224 -9.09 14.22 -4.75
CA SER A 224 -8.56 15.53 -5.12
C SER A 224 -7.97 15.53 -6.54
N ARG A 225 -7.55 16.70 -7.00
CA ARG A 225 -6.79 16.88 -8.24
C ARG A 225 -5.28 16.68 -8.08
N TRP A 226 -4.79 16.38 -6.87
CA TRP A 226 -3.36 16.25 -6.57
C TRP A 226 -2.75 14.92 -7.02
N LEU A 227 -3.55 14.01 -7.56
CA LEU A 227 -3.11 12.84 -8.29
C LEU A 227 -3.69 12.91 -9.70
N HIS A 228 -2.85 12.87 -10.73
CA HIS A 228 -3.29 13.10 -12.10
C HIS A 228 -3.76 11.80 -12.79
N ASP A 229 -4.69 11.96 -13.73
CA ASP A 229 -5.14 10.88 -14.61
C ASP A 229 -4.37 10.90 -15.94
N PRO A 230 -4.18 9.73 -16.59
CA PRO A 230 -4.56 8.41 -16.12
C PRO A 230 -3.59 7.88 -15.04
N ILE A 231 -4.13 7.20 -14.03
CA ILE A 231 -3.33 6.42 -13.08
C ILE A 231 -2.76 5.22 -13.85
N ASP A 232 -1.43 5.11 -13.92
CA ASP A 232 -0.77 4.00 -14.61
C ASP A 232 -1.02 2.65 -13.91
N GLY A 233 -0.67 1.55 -14.59
CA GLY A 233 -0.91 0.19 -14.10
C GLY A 233 -0.13 -0.16 -12.84
N GLU A 234 1.09 0.34 -12.69
CA GLU A 234 1.91 0.10 -11.50
C GLU A 234 1.33 0.81 -10.29
N LYS A 235 0.95 2.09 -10.45
CA LYS A 235 0.30 2.89 -9.42
C LYS A 235 -1.08 2.35 -9.07
N SER A 236 -1.82 1.85 -10.05
CA SER A 236 -3.11 1.17 -9.82
C SER A 236 -2.93 -0.08 -8.96
N GLN A 237 -1.97 -0.95 -9.31
CA GLN A 237 -1.65 -2.14 -8.52
C GLN A 237 -1.18 -1.77 -7.11
N PHE A 238 -0.40 -0.70 -7.00
CA PHE A 238 0.06 -0.15 -5.74
C PHE A 238 -1.08 0.34 -4.83
N LEU A 239 -2.00 1.14 -5.34
CA LEU A 239 -3.13 1.67 -4.59
C LEU A 239 -4.08 0.56 -4.15
N ALA A 240 -4.36 -0.39 -5.05
CA ALA A 240 -5.18 -1.55 -4.75
C ALA A 240 -4.46 -2.44 -3.72
N ILE A 241 -3.31 -3.01 -4.07
CA ILE A 241 -2.67 -4.05 -3.27
C ILE A 241 -1.95 -3.47 -2.06
N GLN A 242 -1.15 -2.42 -2.15
CA GLN A 242 -0.28 -2.05 -1.03
C GLN A 242 -1.01 -1.21 0.02
N VAL A 243 -1.77 -0.20 -0.41
CA VAL A 243 -2.54 0.65 0.51
C VAL A 243 -3.80 -0.10 0.96
N GLY A 244 -4.52 -0.74 0.03
CA GLY A 244 -5.73 -1.50 0.34
C GLY A 244 -5.46 -2.75 1.18
N ALA A 245 -4.50 -3.59 0.79
CA ALA A 245 -4.31 -4.87 1.48
C ALA A 245 -3.80 -4.72 2.92
N MET A 246 -2.86 -3.80 3.13
CA MET A 246 -2.21 -3.63 4.43
C MET A 246 -3.14 -3.00 5.47
N GLY A 247 -4.07 -2.13 5.04
CA GLY A 247 -5.05 -1.50 5.93
C GLY A 247 -6.37 -2.24 6.07
N ILE A 248 -6.82 -2.96 5.02
CA ILE A 248 -8.19 -3.53 4.99
C ILE A 248 -8.21 -5.04 5.32
N TYR A 249 -7.16 -5.81 4.99
CA TYR A 249 -7.12 -7.27 5.26
C TYR A 249 -6.42 -7.68 6.55
N THR A 250 -5.49 -6.86 7.05
CA THR A 250 -4.64 -7.30 8.17
C THR A 250 -5.48 -7.37 9.45
N LYS A 251 -5.29 -8.45 10.23
CA LYS A 251 -6.08 -8.76 11.43
C LYS A 251 -6.24 -7.54 12.33
N GLU A 252 -7.44 -7.43 12.93
CA GLU A 252 -7.86 -6.42 13.93
C GLU A 252 -6.82 -6.16 15.01
N THR A 253 -5.84 -5.34 14.68
CA THR A 253 -4.96 -4.71 15.67
C THR A 253 -5.16 -3.20 15.66
N ASP A 254 -5.81 -2.63 14.64
CA ASP A 254 -5.98 -1.18 14.49
C ASP A 254 -7.44 -0.68 14.34
N GLY A 255 -8.43 -1.56 14.15
CA GLY A 255 -9.88 -1.27 14.18
C GLY A 255 -10.39 -0.11 13.32
N SER A 256 -9.57 0.49 12.44
CA SER A 256 -9.86 1.82 11.89
C SER A 256 -9.92 1.85 10.36
N ALA A 257 -9.36 0.88 9.65
CA ALA A 257 -9.57 0.73 8.20
C ALA A 257 -9.98 -0.68 7.77
N ALA A 258 -10.37 -1.54 8.71
CA ALA A 258 -10.85 -2.89 8.42
C ALA A 258 -12.08 -2.89 7.50
N MET A 259 -12.30 -4.02 6.83
CA MET A 259 -13.44 -4.18 5.92
C MET A 259 -14.78 -3.93 6.64
N GLY A 260 -15.69 -3.23 5.96
CA GLY A 260 -16.98 -2.81 6.51
C GLY A 260 -16.94 -1.53 7.36
N THR A 261 -15.77 -0.93 7.57
CA THR A 261 -15.68 0.40 8.21
C THR A 261 -15.98 1.53 7.21
N PRO A 262 -16.46 2.70 7.68
CA PRO A 262 -16.67 3.87 6.81
C PRO A 262 -15.39 4.33 6.09
N LYS A 263 -14.23 4.21 6.74
CA LYS A 263 -12.92 4.56 6.16
C LYS A 263 -12.57 3.64 4.99
N ALA A 264 -12.66 2.32 5.17
CA ALA A 264 -12.44 1.36 4.09
C ALA A 264 -13.38 1.63 2.91
N LYS A 265 -14.68 1.79 3.20
CA LYS A 265 -15.70 2.07 2.17
C LYS A 265 -15.38 3.35 1.39
N ALA A 266 -14.99 4.42 2.08
CA ALA A 266 -14.62 5.69 1.44
C ALA A 266 -13.40 5.56 0.51
N TYR A 267 -12.41 4.75 0.90
CA TYR A 267 -11.23 4.48 0.09
C TYR A 267 -11.57 3.65 -1.15
N LEU A 268 -12.31 2.55 -0.98
CA LEU A 268 -12.74 1.67 -2.06
C LEU A 268 -13.58 2.43 -3.11
N ILE A 269 -14.50 3.29 -2.68
CA ILE A 269 -15.27 4.16 -3.58
C ILE A 269 -14.35 5.12 -4.35
N ALA A 270 -13.37 5.73 -3.67
CA ALA A 270 -12.44 6.66 -4.31
C ALA A 270 -11.58 5.97 -5.40
N LEU A 271 -11.16 4.72 -5.17
CA LEU A 271 -10.47 3.91 -6.18
C LEU A 271 -11.36 3.64 -7.40
N ALA A 272 -12.58 3.15 -7.16
CA ALA A 272 -13.52 2.83 -8.24
C ALA A 272 -13.89 4.06 -9.08
N GLN A 273 -14.04 5.24 -8.46
CA GLN A 273 -14.29 6.51 -9.15
C GLN A 273 -13.13 6.93 -10.07
N ARG A 274 -11.90 6.50 -9.76
CA ARG A 274 -10.70 6.71 -10.57
C ARG A 274 -10.44 5.60 -11.60
N GLY A 275 -11.32 4.60 -11.68
CA GLY A 275 -11.12 3.44 -12.54
C GLY A 275 -9.99 2.51 -12.08
N VAL A 276 -9.60 2.58 -10.81
CA VAL A 276 -8.63 1.67 -10.21
C VAL A 276 -9.38 0.50 -9.58
N TYR A 277 -9.26 -0.67 -10.20
CA TYR A 277 -9.94 -1.89 -9.78
C TYR A 277 -8.95 -2.91 -9.22
N TYR A 278 -9.43 -3.75 -8.30
CA TYR A 278 -8.69 -4.92 -7.87
C TYR A 278 -8.70 -5.98 -8.97
N ASP A 279 -7.60 -6.73 -9.07
CA ASP A 279 -7.64 -7.99 -9.81
C ASP A 279 -8.49 -9.02 -9.04
N LEU A 280 -9.00 -10.02 -9.77
CA LEU A 280 -9.86 -11.03 -9.16
C LEU A 280 -9.18 -11.81 -8.00
N PRO A 281 -7.87 -12.15 -8.06
CA PRO A 281 -7.20 -12.77 -6.92
C PRO A 281 -7.18 -11.89 -5.67
N SER A 282 -6.95 -10.57 -5.81
CA SER A 282 -7.03 -9.65 -4.67
C SER A 282 -8.46 -9.50 -4.17
N ALA A 283 -9.46 -9.47 -5.06
CA ALA A 283 -10.86 -9.53 -4.70
C ALA A 283 -11.20 -10.78 -3.87
N GLY A 284 -10.63 -11.93 -4.22
CA GLY A 284 -10.73 -13.18 -3.45
C GLY A 284 -10.30 -13.02 -1.99
N ARG A 285 -9.18 -12.33 -1.75
CA ARG A 285 -8.70 -12.01 -0.40
C ARG A 285 -9.65 -11.08 0.35
N PHE A 286 -10.29 -10.10 -0.31
CA PHE A 286 -11.35 -9.28 0.32
C PHE A 286 -12.52 -10.12 0.76
N LEU A 287 -13.03 -10.96 -0.15
CA LEU A 287 -14.18 -11.80 0.13
C LEU A 287 -13.88 -12.76 1.28
N ALA A 288 -12.66 -13.32 1.32
CA ALA A 288 -12.19 -14.15 2.42
C ALA A 288 -12.13 -13.41 3.77
N SER A 289 -11.83 -12.12 3.78
CA SER A 289 -11.79 -11.30 5.01
C SER A 289 -13.16 -10.75 5.45
N CYS A 290 -14.22 -10.93 4.66
CA CYS A 290 -15.54 -10.42 5.00
C CYS A 290 -16.16 -11.20 6.17
N LYS A 291 -16.71 -10.47 7.15
CA LYS A 291 -17.41 -11.01 8.32
C LYS A 291 -18.91 -11.21 8.10
N SER A 292 -19.44 -10.82 6.93
CA SER A 292 -20.82 -11.06 6.51
C SER A 292 -20.96 -11.00 5.00
N VAL A 293 -22.01 -11.64 4.47
CA VAL A 293 -22.37 -11.57 3.03
C VAL A 293 -22.70 -10.13 2.61
N THR A 294 -23.23 -9.31 3.52
CA THR A 294 -23.49 -7.89 3.26
C THR A 294 -22.20 -7.15 2.89
N GLN A 295 -21.09 -7.40 3.60
CA GLN A 295 -19.80 -6.79 3.27
C GLN A 295 -19.31 -7.26 1.89
N ALA A 296 -19.48 -8.54 1.56
CA ALA A 296 -19.15 -9.06 0.23
C ALA A 296 -20.00 -8.39 -0.86
N ARG A 297 -21.30 -8.19 -0.64
CA ARG A 297 -22.19 -7.45 -1.55
C ARG A 297 -21.75 -6.01 -1.74
N GLU A 298 -21.44 -5.30 -0.65
CA GLU A 298 -20.95 -3.93 -0.74
C GLU A 298 -19.65 -3.84 -1.54
N PHE A 299 -18.74 -4.80 -1.35
CA PHE A 299 -17.49 -4.86 -2.10
C PHE A 299 -17.73 -5.05 -3.60
N LEU A 300 -18.49 -6.07 -4.00
CA LEU A 300 -18.77 -6.32 -5.43
C LEU A 300 -19.65 -5.25 -6.08
N ALA A 301 -20.45 -4.50 -5.29
CA ALA A 301 -21.17 -3.34 -5.78
C ALA A 301 -20.23 -2.17 -6.14
N ILE A 302 -19.08 -2.05 -5.46
CA ILE A 302 -18.06 -1.05 -5.76
C ILE A 302 -17.14 -1.54 -6.89
N PHE A 303 -16.73 -2.81 -6.84
CA PHE A 303 -15.86 -3.43 -7.83
C PHE A 303 -16.62 -4.55 -8.54
N PRO A 304 -17.30 -4.24 -9.64
CA PRO A 304 -18.12 -5.22 -10.32
C PRO A 304 -17.21 -6.21 -11.08
N PRO A 305 -17.54 -7.52 -11.11
CA PRO A 305 -16.64 -8.57 -11.60
C PRO A 305 -16.10 -8.36 -13.01
N GLU A 306 -16.87 -7.78 -13.92
CA GLU A 306 -16.46 -7.49 -15.30
C GLU A 306 -15.30 -6.50 -15.41
N LYS A 307 -15.04 -5.71 -14.36
CA LYS A 307 -13.90 -4.80 -14.28
C LYS A 307 -12.66 -5.43 -13.64
N MET A 308 -12.81 -6.59 -12.99
CA MET A 308 -11.73 -7.27 -12.26
C MET A 308 -11.17 -8.49 -13.01
N LYS A 309 -11.92 -9.03 -13.97
CA LYS A 309 -11.50 -10.18 -14.79
C LYS A 309 -10.59 -9.74 -15.93
N HIS A 310 -9.60 -10.58 -16.25
CA HIS A 310 -8.74 -10.38 -17.43
C HIS A 310 -9.39 -10.77 -18.76
N GLY A 311 -10.52 -11.49 -18.72
CA GLY A 311 -11.24 -11.98 -19.89
C GLY A 311 -12.74 -12.12 -19.64
N PRO A 312 -13.50 -12.65 -20.62
CA PRO A 312 -14.94 -12.85 -20.46
C PRO A 312 -15.28 -13.79 -19.31
N GLU A 313 -14.42 -14.78 -19.06
CA GLU A 313 -14.48 -15.71 -17.95
C GLU A 313 -13.20 -15.62 -17.11
N PRO A 314 -13.27 -15.86 -15.79
CA PRO A 314 -12.08 -15.97 -14.95
C PRO A 314 -11.16 -17.09 -15.43
N SER A 315 -9.86 -16.82 -15.49
CA SER A 315 -8.85 -17.86 -15.72
C SER A 315 -8.88 -18.91 -14.59
N ALA A 316 -8.20 -20.04 -14.81
CA ALA A 316 -8.06 -21.06 -13.78
C ALA A 316 -7.37 -20.49 -12.52
N TYR A 317 -6.32 -19.69 -12.69
CA TYR A 317 -5.64 -19.06 -11.55
C TYR A 317 -6.58 -18.14 -10.77
N GLU A 318 -7.30 -17.26 -11.46
CA GLU A 318 -8.26 -16.34 -10.82
C GLU A 318 -9.37 -17.08 -10.08
N SER A 319 -9.97 -18.09 -10.73
CA SER A 319 -11.02 -18.93 -10.13
C SER A 319 -10.50 -19.65 -8.88
N GLY A 320 -9.36 -20.32 -9.01
CA GLY A 320 -8.78 -21.09 -7.93
C GLY A 320 -8.36 -20.20 -6.76
N SER A 321 -7.80 -19.02 -7.02
CA SER A 321 -7.42 -18.07 -5.96
C SER A 321 -8.62 -17.60 -5.15
N VAL A 322 -9.69 -17.13 -5.80
CA VAL A 322 -10.90 -16.70 -5.09
C VAL A 322 -11.49 -17.84 -4.26
N ILE A 323 -11.62 -19.01 -4.86
CA ILE A 323 -12.28 -20.15 -4.22
C ILE A 323 -11.47 -20.65 -3.02
N VAL A 324 -10.16 -20.82 -3.19
CA VAL A 324 -9.27 -21.29 -2.13
C VAL A 324 -9.13 -20.26 -1.01
N ASP A 325 -9.01 -18.97 -1.32
CA ASP A 325 -8.91 -17.93 -0.29
C ASP A 325 -10.16 -17.89 0.59
N ILE A 326 -11.36 -17.92 -0.01
CA ILE A 326 -12.60 -17.96 0.75
C ILE A 326 -12.70 -19.26 1.55
N ALA A 327 -12.46 -20.44 0.94
CA ALA A 327 -12.54 -21.73 1.62
C ALA A 327 -11.56 -21.86 2.80
N ASN A 328 -10.37 -21.26 2.69
CA ASN A 328 -9.34 -21.28 3.72
C ASN A 328 -9.56 -20.21 4.81
N SER A 329 -10.50 -19.28 4.62
CA SER A 329 -10.73 -18.19 5.56
C SER A 329 -10.98 -18.68 6.99
N ARG A 330 -10.44 -17.91 7.93
CA ARG A 330 -10.65 -18.07 9.38
C ARG A 330 -11.30 -16.84 10.01
N GLU A 331 -11.63 -15.84 9.19
CA GLU A 331 -12.17 -14.55 9.65
C GLU A 331 -13.70 -14.59 9.80
N ALA A 332 -14.36 -15.54 9.13
CA ALA A 332 -15.79 -15.81 9.21
C ALA A 332 -16.06 -17.23 9.73
N ASP A 333 -17.19 -17.41 10.40
CA ASP A 333 -17.71 -18.75 10.72
C ASP A 333 -18.11 -19.51 9.44
N ASP A 334 -18.41 -20.80 9.59
CA ASP A 334 -18.64 -21.71 8.47
C ASP A 334 -19.90 -21.33 7.67
N GLU A 335 -20.97 -20.84 8.34
CA GLU A 335 -22.21 -20.42 7.68
C GLU A 335 -22.00 -19.16 6.83
N VAL A 336 -21.32 -18.15 7.38
CA VAL A 336 -21.00 -16.92 6.65
C VAL A 336 -20.05 -17.19 5.50
N ARG A 337 -19.02 -18.02 5.72
CA ARG A 337 -18.07 -18.40 4.67
C ARG A 337 -18.74 -19.14 3.52
N LEU A 338 -19.66 -20.06 3.83
CA LEU A 338 -20.48 -20.76 2.84
C LEU A 338 -21.33 -19.78 2.03
N ALA A 339 -22.01 -18.85 2.70
CA ALA A 339 -22.88 -17.89 2.04
C ALA A 339 -22.10 -16.86 1.19
N ILE A 340 -20.87 -16.49 1.60
CA ILE A 340 -19.96 -15.68 0.78
C ILE A 340 -19.51 -16.46 -0.46
N MET A 341 -19.20 -17.76 -0.34
CA MET A 341 -18.83 -18.60 -1.48
C MET A 341 -19.97 -18.72 -2.49
N GLU A 342 -21.18 -19.03 -2.03
CA GLU A 342 -22.37 -19.11 -2.89
C GLU A 342 -22.62 -17.79 -3.62
N PHE A 343 -22.59 -16.68 -2.88
CA PHE A 343 -22.68 -15.33 -3.45
C PHE A 343 -21.60 -15.05 -4.49
N ALA A 344 -20.34 -15.41 -4.22
CA ALA A 344 -19.22 -15.19 -5.13
C ALA A 344 -19.38 -16.02 -6.42
N LEU A 345 -19.77 -17.29 -6.31
CA LEU A 345 -20.02 -18.17 -7.47
C LEU A 345 -21.09 -17.60 -8.40
N ASP A 346 -22.16 -17.07 -7.82
CA ASP A 346 -23.29 -16.52 -8.57
C ASP A 346 -22.96 -15.17 -9.22
N GLU A 347 -22.44 -14.21 -8.46
CA GLU A 347 -22.24 -12.85 -8.97
C GLU A 347 -21.00 -12.73 -9.86
N ILE A 348 -19.91 -13.44 -9.54
CA ILE A 348 -18.73 -13.44 -10.40
C ILE A 348 -19.05 -14.23 -11.67
N GLY A 349 -19.64 -15.42 -11.56
CA GLY A 349 -20.00 -16.26 -12.70
C GLY A 349 -18.81 -16.79 -13.52
N GLY A 350 -18.97 -17.98 -14.10
CA GLY A 350 -17.95 -18.61 -14.95
C GLY A 350 -16.69 -19.08 -14.21
N MET A 351 -16.71 -19.12 -12.87
CA MET A 351 -15.56 -19.61 -12.10
C MET A 351 -15.39 -21.12 -12.26
N ASN A 352 -14.17 -21.54 -12.57
CA ASN A 352 -13.80 -22.95 -12.60
C ASN A 352 -13.57 -23.48 -11.18
N VAL A 353 -14.55 -24.17 -10.61
CA VAL A 353 -14.48 -24.76 -9.25
C VAL A 353 -13.40 -25.84 -9.07
N ASN A 354 -12.93 -26.42 -10.18
CA ASN A 354 -11.87 -27.42 -10.17
C ASN A 354 -10.47 -26.82 -10.32
N ALA A 355 -10.36 -25.50 -10.49
CA ALA A 355 -9.08 -24.86 -10.67
C ALA A 355 -8.19 -25.01 -9.43
N THR A 356 -6.92 -25.32 -9.66
CA THR A 356 -5.93 -25.50 -8.61
C THR A 356 -5.00 -24.31 -8.52
N VAL A 357 -4.63 -23.95 -7.30
CA VAL A 357 -3.63 -22.92 -7.01
C VAL A 357 -2.51 -23.48 -6.14
N PRO A 358 -1.27 -23.01 -6.31
CA PRO A 358 -0.18 -23.40 -5.44
C PRO A 358 -0.44 -22.92 -4.01
N SER A 359 0.02 -23.69 -3.04
CA SER A 359 0.08 -23.23 -1.64
C SER A 359 0.95 -21.99 -1.47
N ASN A 360 2.02 -21.87 -2.28
CA ASN A 360 2.95 -20.75 -2.29
C ASN A 360 3.20 -20.29 -3.74
N PRO A 361 2.59 -19.18 -4.19
CA PRO A 361 2.76 -18.69 -5.56
C PRO A 361 4.21 -18.37 -5.95
N TRP A 362 5.02 -17.91 -4.99
CA TRP A 362 6.42 -17.51 -5.21
C TRP A 362 7.39 -18.68 -5.46
N GLU A 363 6.98 -19.93 -5.19
CA GLU A 363 7.84 -21.11 -5.35
C GLU A 363 7.91 -21.60 -6.81
N TYR A 364 7.05 -21.07 -7.70
CA TYR A 364 7.04 -21.44 -9.13
C TYR A 364 8.29 -20.99 -9.90
N ASP A 365 8.92 -19.90 -9.48
CA ASP A 365 10.01 -19.27 -10.22
C ASP A 365 11.41 -19.66 -9.68
N MET A 366 11.49 -20.51 -8.64
CA MET A 366 12.76 -20.90 -8.03
C MET A 366 13.27 -22.25 -8.59
N PRO A 367 14.40 -22.26 -9.33
CA PRO A 367 15.01 -23.50 -9.81
C PRO A 367 15.40 -24.41 -8.64
N GLY A 368 14.89 -25.65 -8.63
CA GLY A 368 15.27 -26.67 -7.64
C GLY A 368 14.44 -26.67 -6.35
N CYS A 369 13.41 -25.82 -6.22
CA CYS A 369 12.46 -25.93 -5.11
C CYS A 369 11.61 -27.21 -5.24
N PRO A 370 11.27 -27.88 -4.11
CA PRO A 370 10.27 -28.95 -4.10
C PRO A 370 8.98 -28.44 -4.75
N ARG A 371 8.30 -29.29 -5.54
CA ARG A 371 6.99 -28.93 -6.08
C ARG A 371 6.05 -28.58 -4.92
N SER A 372 5.48 -27.38 -4.94
CA SER A 372 4.46 -26.95 -3.98
C SER A 372 3.15 -27.68 -4.25
N PRO A 373 2.39 -28.06 -3.20
CA PRO A 373 1.06 -28.62 -3.39
C PRO A 373 0.10 -27.68 -4.13
N HIS A 374 -0.76 -28.25 -4.97
CA HIS A 374 -1.77 -27.55 -5.77
C HIS A 374 -3.18 -27.88 -5.31
N PHE A 375 -3.80 -26.99 -4.53
CA PHE A 375 -5.11 -27.22 -3.96
C PHE A 375 -6.20 -26.57 -4.81
N ASN A 376 -7.36 -27.23 -4.93
CA ASN A 376 -8.61 -26.60 -5.34
C ASN A 376 -9.48 -26.35 -4.10
N GLY A 377 -10.64 -25.71 -4.29
CA GLY A 377 -11.58 -25.45 -3.19
C GLY A 377 -12.02 -26.72 -2.45
N LEU A 378 -12.20 -27.83 -3.18
CA LEU A 378 -12.68 -29.09 -2.60
C LEU A 378 -11.66 -29.73 -1.66
N HIS A 379 -10.36 -29.69 -2.01
CA HIS A 379 -9.28 -30.13 -1.12
C HIS A 379 -9.26 -29.36 0.20
N VAL A 380 -9.45 -28.03 0.13
CA VAL A 380 -9.45 -27.15 1.31
C VAL A 380 -10.70 -27.35 2.17
N ALA A 381 -11.88 -27.42 1.56
CA ALA A 381 -13.11 -27.66 2.31
C ALA A 381 -13.11 -29.03 3.02
N ALA A 382 -12.58 -30.06 2.35
CA ALA A 382 -12.50 -31.41 2.91
C ALA A 382 -11.48 -31.51 4.07
N SER A 383 -10.33 -30.84 3.96
CA SER A 383 -9.33 -30.79 5.06
C SER A 383 -9.86 -30.09 6.31
N ARG A 384 -10.86 -29.22 6.16
CA ARG A 384 -11.54 -28.54 7.27
C ARG A 384 -12.71 -29.33 7.85
N GLY A 385 -13.15 -30.40 7.18
CA GLY A 385 -14.35 -31.14 7.56
C GLY A 385 -15.65 -30.40 7.26
N ASP A 386 -15.62 -29.37 6.41
CA ASP A 386 -16.75 -28.50 6.12
C ASP A 386 -17.67 -29.14 5.07
N ARG A 387 -18.55 -30.04 5.54
CA ARG A 387 -19.44 -30.82 4.68
C ARG A 387 -20.36 -29.92 3.84
N ALA A 388 -20.91 -28.86 4.41
CA ALA A 388 -21.82 -27.97 3.69
C ALA A 388 -21.12 -27.26 2.53
N PHE A 389 -19.87 -26.82 2.75
CA PHE A 389 -19.05 -26.20 1.72
C PHE A 389 -18.63 -27.19 0.63
N VAL A 390 -18.30 -28.43 1.00
CA VAL A 390 -18.05 -29.52 0.05
C VAL A 390 -19.28 -29.79 -0.82
N GLU A 391 -20.47 -29.90 -0.22
CA GLU A 391 -21.72 -30.11 -0.95
C GLU A 391 -22.04 -28.94 -1.90
N LEU A 392 -21.77 -27.69 -1.49
CA LEU A 392 -21.88 -26.52 -2.37
C LEU A 392 -20.96 -26.65 -3.59
N LEU A 393 -19.67 -26.94 -3.39
CA LEU A 393 -18.73 -27.05 -4.50
C LEU A 393 -19.12 -28.18 -5.48
N ILE A 394 -19.58 -29.33 -4.98
CA ILE A 394 -20.05 -30.45 -5.81
C ILE A 394 -21.28 -30.04 -6.64
N ARG A 395 -22.24 -29.31 -6.05
CA ARG A 395 -23.41 -28.77 -6.79
C ARG A 395 -22.99 -27.87 -7.95
N HIS A 396 -21.87 -27.17 -7.83
CA HIS A 396 -21.29 -26.34 -8.88
C HIS A 396 -20.30 -27.08 -9.79
N GLY A 397 -20.23 -28.42 -9.73
CA GLY A 397 -19.45 -29.25 -10.65
C GLY A 397 -18.02 -29.56 -10.18
N ALA A 398 -17.75 -29.48 -8.88
CA ALA A 398 -16.48 -29.93 -8.34
C ALA A 398 -16.33 -31.46 -8.45
N ARG A 399 -15.16 -31.90 -8.89
CA ARG A 399 -14.77 -33.29 -9.13
C ARG A 399 -14.12 -33.88 -7.89
N VAL A 400 -14.68 -34.98 -7.39
CA VAL A 400 -14.24 -35.64 -6.14
C VAL A 400 -12.96 -36.47 -6.34
N GLU A 401 -12.67 -36.83 -7.58
CA GLU A 401 -11.57 -37.68 -8.02
C GLU A 401 -10.27 -36.91 -8.31
N GLU A 402 -10.33 -35.58 -8.37
CA GLU A 402 -9.16 -34.74 -8.61
C GLU A 402 -8.10 -34.98 -7.53
N LYS A 403 -6.85 -35.13 -7.96
CA LYS A 403 -5.72 -35.42 -7.08
C LYS A 403 -4.81 -34.21 -7.00
N GLU A 404 -4.47 -33.84 -5.77
CA GLU A 404 -3.40 -32.89 -5.51
C GLU A 404 -2.07 -33.47 -6.04
N ARG A 405 -1.33 -32.64 -6.79
CA ARG A 405 -0.17 -33.04 -7.60
C ARG A 405 0.99 -33.64 -6.80
N VAL A 406 1.20 -33.21 -5.55
CA VAL A 406 2.38 -33.56 -4.75
C VAL A 406 2.12 -34.75 -3.83
N THR A 407 1.02 -34.71 -3.11
CA THR A 407 0.59 -35.75 -2.16
C THR A 407 -0.16 -36.89 -2.83
N GLY A 408 -0.76 -36.64 -4.00
CA GLY A 408 -1.64 -37.59 -4.68
C GLY A 408 -2.99 -37.78 -3.99
N PHE A 409 -3.29 -37.00 -2.95
CA PHE A 409 -4.54 -37.09 -2.21
C PHE A 409 -5.68 -36.44 -2.98
N THR A 410 -6.83 -37.10 -2.96
CA THR A 410 -8.13 -36.52 -3.32
C THR A 410 -8.70 -35.75 -2.13
N ALA A 411 -9.85 -35.10 -2.31
CA ALA A 411 -10.59 -34.48 -1.21
C ALA A 411 -10.85 -35.45 -0.04
N ALA A 412 -11.23 -36.71 -0.34
CA ALA A 412 -11.40 -37.74 0.69
C ALA A 412 -10.09 -38.04 1.45
N GLY A 413 -8.96 -38.07 0.74
CA GLY A 413 -7.64 -38.25 1.35
C GLY A 413 -7.28 -37.13 2.34
N PHE A 414 -7.59 -35.87 1.99
CA PHE A 414 -7.40 -34.74 2.90
C PHE A 414 -8.34 -34.80 4.11
N ALA A 415 -9.63 -35.12 3.91
CA ALA A 415 -10.56 -35.31 5.02
C ALA A 415 -10.09 -36.42 5.97
N MET A 416 -9.61 -37.55 5.44
CA MET A 416 -9.09 -38.65 6.25
C MET A 416 -7.84 -38.25 7.03
N LYS A 417 -6.89 -37.55 6.39
CA LYS A 417 -5.66 -37.04 7.02
C LYS A 417 -5.97 -36.12 8.21
N GLU A 418 -6.96 -35.25 8.05
CA GLU A 418 -7.40 -34.31 9.09
C GLU A 418 -8.47 -34.90 10.04
N ARG A 419 -8.70 -36.22 9.97
CA ARG A 419 -9.57 -37.01 10.86
C ARG A 419 -11.08 -36.74 10.73
N HIS A 420 -11.51 -36.22 9.60
CA HIS A 420 -12.92 -36.08 9.21
C HIS A 420 -13.46 -37.35 8.54
N THR A 421 -13.41 -38.47 9.26
CA THR A 421 -13.65 -39.83 8.73
C THR A 421 -15.03 -40.00 8.07
N GLU A 422 -16.08 -39.41 8.63
CA GLU A 422 -17.44 -39.49 8.07
C GLU A 422 -17.53 -38.79 6.71
N LEU A 423 -16.93 -37.60 6.60
CA LEU A 423 -16.85 -36.85 5.35
C LEU A 423 -16.01 -37.59 4.31
N ALA A 424 -14.87 -38.18 4.72
CA ALA A 424 -14.00 -38.94 3.83
C ALA A 424 -14.74 -40.15 3.21
N ARG A 425 -15.45 -40.94 4.02
CA ARG A 425 -16.24 -42.09 3.54
C ARG A 425 -17.37 -41.66 2.60
N TRP A 426 -18.02 -40.54 2.91
CA TRP A 426 -19.07 -40.01 2.05
C TRP A 426 -18.51 -39.57 0.68
N LEU A 427 -17.35 -38.90 0.66
CA LEU A 427 -16.65 -38.52 -0.58
C LEU A 427 -16.17 -39.74 -1.38
N GLU A 428 -15.65 -40.78 -0.73
CA GLU A 428 -15.25 -42.04 -1.38
C GLU A 428 -16.44 -42.71 -2.07
N GLY A 429 -17.59 -42.79 -1.39
CA GLY A 429 -18.80 -43.38 -1.96
C GLY A 429 -19.36 -42.64 -3.19
N LEU A 430 -19.11 -41.32 -3.30
CA LEU A 430 -19.49 -40.55 -4.49
C LEU A 430 -18.63 -40.91 -5.70
N ASN A 431 -17.34 -41.18 -5.50
CA ASN A 431 -16.39 -41.54 -6.57
C ASN A 431 -16.64 -42.96 -7.13
N GLU A 432 -17.17 -43.87 -6.31
CA GLU A 432 -17.54 -45.23 -6.74
C GLU A 432 -18.85 -45.27 -7.56
N SER A 433 -19.64 -44.20 -7.52
CA SER A 433 -20.97 -44.11 -8.14
C SER A 433 -20.99 -43.34 -9.47
N SER A 434 -19.87 -42.72 -9.85
CA SER A 434 -19.62 -41.98 -11.10
C SER A 434 -18.83 -42.80 -12.09
#